data_AF-A0A290ZSG2-F1
#
_entry.id   AF-A0A290ZSG2-F1
#
_cell.length_a   1.000
_cell.length_b   1.000
_cell.length_c   1.000
_cell.angle_alpha   90.00
_cell.angle_beta   90.00
_cell.angle_gamma   90.00
#
_symmetry.space_group_name_H-M   'P 1'
#
loop_
_entity.id
_entity.type
_entity.pdbx_description
1 polymer ?
#
loop_
_entity_poly.entity_id
_entity_poly.type
_entity_poly.pdbx_seq_one_letter_code
_entity_poly.pdbx_strand_id
1 'polypeptide(L)'
;MTMGAQWMEYDRGRLRVWPDWGSSGIWYPQAGSEPGQGPVSMASHEALGLPDWLAERFARWIEWYDDYLPERPDAFPWERFKDEGRMLAFELARFVGDEYQVEYDGRKVIVFP
;
A
#
# COMPACT_ATOMS: atom_id res chain seq x y z
N MET A 1 -31.55 10.56 -19.02
CA MET A 1 -30.14 10.97 -18.94
C MET A 1 -29.41 9.84 -18.23
N THR A 2 -28.74 8.97 -18.98
CA THR A 2 -27.96 7.88 -18.42
C THR A 2 -26.69 8.51 -17.87
N MET A 3 -26.54 8.56 -16.54
CA MET A 3 -25.23 8.85 -15.94
C MET A 3 -24.28 7.77 -16.43
N GLY A 4 -23.39 8.13 -17.36
CA GLY A 4 -22.34 7.23 -17.79
C GLY A 4 -21.55 6.79 -16.56
N ALA A 5 -21.34 5.48 -16.40
CA ALA A 5 -20.43 4.96 -15.40
C ALA A 5 -19.08 5.66 -15.61
N GLN A 6 -18.75 6.59 -14.71
CA GLN A 6 -17.43 7.17 -14.66
C GLN A 6 -16.52 6.04 -14.19
N TRP A 7 -15.84 5.39 -15.14
CA TRP A 7 -14.85 4.36 -14.83
C TRP A 7 -13.85 4.96 -13.86
N MET A 8 -13.72 4.34 -12.69
CA MET A 8 -12.81 4.82 -11.66
C MET A 8 -11.38 4.57 -12.16
N GLU A 9 -10.70 5.65 -12.53
CA GLU A 9 -9.32 5.61 -13.00
C GLU A 9 -8.37 5.67 -11.80
N TYR A 10 -7.32 4.86 -11.84
CA TYR A 10 -6.30 4.79 -10.79
C TYR A 10 -4.98 5.32 -11.30
N ASP A 11 -4.23 5.98 -10.43
CA ASP A 11 -2.92 6.51 -10.75
C ASP A 11 -1.90 5.36 -10.79
N ARG A 12 -1.50 4.99 -12.01
CA ARG A 12 -0.49 3.94 -12.25
C ARG A 12 0.94 4.41 -12.07
N GLY A 13 1.18 5.68 -11.72
CA GLY A 13 2.48 6.21 -11.31
C GLY A 13 2.64 6.31 -9.79
N ARG A 14 1.66 5.86 -9.00
CA ARG A 14 1.68 5.93 -7.53
C ARG A 14 1.37 4.58 -6.90
N LEU A 15 2.07 4.28 -5.80
CA LEU A 15 1.81 3.12 -4.96
C LEU A 15 1.64 3.58 -3.51
N ARG A 16 0.58 3.12 -2.85
CA ARG A 16 0.34 3.31 -1.42
C ARG A 16 0.62 2.00 -0.69
N VAL A 17 1.46 2.05 0.33
CA VAL A 17 1.65 0.96 1.29
C VAL A 17 0.93 1.34 2.58
N TRP A 18 -0.18 0.66 2.89
CA TRP A 18 -1.00 0.99 4.06
C TRP A 18 -1.99 -0.14 4.42
N PRO A 19 -2.32 -0.35 5.70
CA PRO A 19 -3.55 -1.03 6.10
C PRO A 19 -4.78 -0.19 5.73
N ASP A 20 -5.51 -0.59 4.69
CA ASP A 20 -6.70 0.11 4.22
C ASP A 20 -7.80 -0.89 3.81
N TRP A 21 -9.07 -0.49 3.94
CA TRP A 21 -10.23 -1.28 3.47
C TRP A 21 -10.31 -2.73 3.98
N GLY A 22 -9.85 -3.00 5.19
CA GLY A 22 -9.93 -4.33 5.81
C GLY A 22 -8.82 -5.30 5.40
N SER A 23 -7.76 -4.81 4.73
CA SER A 23 -6.51 -5.56 4.57
C SER A 23 -5.32 -4.61 4.66
N SER A 24 -4.11 -5.14 4.60
CA SER A 24 -2.92 -4.33 4.33
C SER A 24 -2.35 -4.72 2.96
N GLY A 25 -1.43 -3.91 2.43
CA GLY A 25 -0.80 -4.24 1.15
C GLY A 25 -0.33 -3.03 0.38
N ILE A 26 -0.25 -3.21 -0.94
CA ILE A 26 0.15 -2.21 -1.93
C ILE A 26 -1.05 -1.85 -2.79
N TRP A 27 -1.28 -0.55 -2.98
CA TRP A 27 -2.47 -0.05 -3.64
C TRP A 27 -2.16 1.03 -4.69
N TYR A 28 -2.89 1.00 -5.80
CA TYR A 28 -3.00 2.12 -6.73
C TYR A 28 -4.11 3.08 -6.21
N PRO A 29 -3.78 4.32 -5.82
CA PRO A 29 -4.79 5.29 -5.41
C PRO A 29 -5.57 5.81 -6.62
N GLN A 30 -6.79 6.30 -6.40
CA GLN A 30 -7.59 6.95 -7.45
C GLN A 30 -6.82 8.11 -8.10
N ALA A 31 -6.89 8.23 -9.43
CA ALA A 31 -6.29 9.35 -10.16
C ALA A 31 -6.85 10.70 -9.67
N GLY A 32 -5.96 11.66 -9.41
CA GLY A 32 -6.32 12.98 -8.91
C GLY A 32 -6.65 13.05 -7.40
N SER A 33 -6.58 11.93 -6.67
CA SER A 33 -6.74 11.95 -5.21
C SER A 33 -5.51 12.53 -4.50
N GLU A 34 -5.75 13.24 -3.39
CA GLU A 34 -4.66 13.69 -2.51
C GLU A 34 -3.96 12.49 -1.84
N PRO A 35 -2.69 12.63 -1.41
CA PRO A 35 -1.97 11.60 -0.68
C PRO A 35 -2.75 11.03 0.51
N GLY A 36 -2.80 9.70 0.64
CA GLY A 36 -3.55 9.01 1.70
C GLY A 36 -5.07 9.09 1.60
N GLN A 37 -5.63 9.71 0.56
CA GLN A 37 -7.07 9.87 0.37
C GLN A 37 -7.58 9.06 -0.83
N GLY A 38 -8.90 8.91 -0.90
CA GLY A 38 -9.61 8.33 -2.03
C GLY A 38 -9.63 6.80 -2.08
N PRO A 39 -10.48 6.24 -2.96
CA PRO A 39 -10.53 4.81 -3.23
C PRO A 39 -9.21 4.28 -3.76
N VAL A 40 -8.98 2.99 -3.56
CA VAL A 40 -7.76 2.33 -4.01
C VAL A 40 -8.07 1.02 -4.73
N SER A 41 -7.14 0.56 -5.56
CA SER A 41 -7.16 -0.76 -6.20
C SER A 41 -5.90 -1.53 -5.82
N MET A 42 -6.02 -2.82 -5.57
CA MET A 42 -4.88 -3.66 -5.18
C MET A 42 -3.84 -3.74 -6.30
N ALA A 43 -2.57 -3.55 -5.94
CA ALA A 43 -1.43 -3.83 -6.79
C ALA A 43 -0.87 -5.20 -6.43
N SER A 44 -0.86 -6.14 -7.38
CA SER A 44 -0.33 -7.48 -7.12
C SER A 44 1.21 -7.48 -7.12
N HIS A 45 1.81 -8.29 -6.26
CA HIS A 45 3.26 -8.45 -6.19
C HIS A 45 3.84 -8.95 -7.53
N GLU A 46 3.12 -9.87 -8.20
CA GLU A 46 3.48 -10.40 -9.51
C GLU A 46 3.47 -9.32 -10.60
N ALA A 47 2.43 -8.47 -10.64
CA ALA A 47 2.34 -7.41 -11.64
C ALA A 47 3.41 -6.33 -11.45
N LEU A 48 3.84 -6.10 -10.20
CA LEU A 48 4.96 -5.21 -9.88
C LEU A 48 6.32 -5.87 -10.09
N GLY A 49 6.38 -7.18 -10.39
CA GLY A 49 7.63 -7.91 -10.56
C GLY A 49 8.50 -7.95 -9.31
N LEU A 50 7.89 -7.92 -8.12
CA LEU A 50 8.65 -7.90 -6.87
C LEU A 50 9.58 -9.12 -6.75
N PRO A 51 10.81 -8.95 -6.23
CA PRO A 51 11.65 -10.09 -5.94
C PRO A 51 11.03 -10.93 -4.81
N ASP A 52 11.21 -12.25 -4.86
CA ASP A 52 10.56 -13.22 -3.95
C ASP A 52 10.65 -12.81 -2.48
N TRP A 53 11.83 -12.39 -2.02
CA TRP A 53 12.04 -11.99 -0.63
C TRP A 53 11.18 -10.80 -0.18
N LEU A 54 10.89 -9.85 -1.08
CA LEU A 54 10.08 -8.68 -0.77
C LEU A 54 8.59 -9.03 -0.83
N ALA A 55 8.20 -9.81 -1.84
CA ALA A 55 6.84 -10.34 -1.96
C ALA A 55 6.46 -11.20 -0.74
N GLU A 56 7.36 -12.05 -0.26
CA GLU A 56 7.16 -12.86 0.95
C GLU A 56 7.03 -12.01 2.22
N ARG A 57 7.82 -10.94 2.38
CA ARG A 57 7.67 -10.04 3.54
C ARG A 57 6.35 -9.30 3.51
N PHE A 58 5.91 -8.82 2.33
CA PHE A 58 4.57 -8.23 2.20
C PHE A 58 3.48 -9.25 2.54
N ALA A 59 3.58 -10.49 2.05
CA ALA A 59 2.61 -11.55 2.36
C ALA A 59 2.48 -11.78 3.87
N ARG A 60 3.61 -11.88 4.60
CA ARG A 60 3.60 -12.03 6.07
C ARG A 60 3.01 -10.82 6.78
N TRP A 61 3.27 -9.61 6.28
CA TRP A 61 2.69 -8.38 6.84
C TRP A 61 1.17 -8.32 6.61
N ILE A 62 0.69 -8.78 5.45
CA ILE A 62 -0.74 -8.95 5.15
C ILE A 62 -1.39 -9.94 6.09
N GLU A 63 -0.84 -11.15 6.19
CA GLU A 63 -1.32 -12.20 7.11
C GLU A 63 -1.33 -11.71 8.56
N TRP A 64 -0.32 -10.95 8.98
CA TRP A 64 -0.29 -10.37 10.31
C TRP A 64 -1.44 -9.38 10.53
N TYR A 65 -1.80 -8.58 9.53
CA TYR A 65 -2.96 -7.71 9.63
C TYR A 65 -4.29 -8.48 9.62
N ASP A 66 -4.37 -9.62 8.96
CA ASP A 66 -5.58 -10.44 8.94
C ASP A 66 -5.92 -11.02 10.35
N ASP A 67 -4.92 -11.14 11.23
CA ASP A 67 -5.11 -11.47 12.65
C ASP A 67 -5.68 -10.29 13.48
N TYR A 68 -5.79 -9.09 12.91
CA TYR A 68 -6.35 -7.92 13.58
C TYR A 68 -7.83 -8.13 13.91
N LEU A 69 -8.17 -8.03 15.20
CA LEU A 69 -9.55 -8.06 15.68
C LEU A 69 -10.02 -6.62 16.00
N PRO A 70 -10.96 -6.05 15.22
CA PRO A 70 -11.48 -4.71 15.46
C PRO A 70 -12.09 -4.51 16.85
N GLU A 71 -12.54 -5.59 17.50
CA GLU A 71 -13.11 -5.57 18.85
C GLU A 71 -12.05 -5.42 19.95
N ARG A 72 -10.76 -5.63 19.62
CA ARG A 72 -9.62 -5.51 20.55
C ARG A 72 -8.45 -4.77 19.90
N PRO A 73 -8.63 -3.50 19.52
CA PRO A 73 -7.64 -2.77 18.75
C PRO A 73 -6.31 -2.60 19.50
N ASP A 74 -6.35 -2.51 20.83
CA ASP A 74 -5.17 -2.35 21.69
C ASP A 74 -4.34 -3.62 21.84
N ALA A 75 -4.91 -4.80 21.51
CA ALA A 75 -4.18 -6.07 21.56
C ALA A 75 -3.27 -6.26 20.32
N PHE A 76 -3.54 -5.50 19.25
CA PHE A 76 -2.74 -5.56 18.05
C PHE A 76 -1.43 -4.77 18.23
N PRO A 77 -0.27 -5.33 17.87
CA PRO A 77 1.03 -4.69 18.06
C PRO A 77 1.29 -3.59 17.01
N TRP A 78 0.49 -2.53 17.04
CA TRP A 78 0.47 -1.45 16.04
C TRP A 78 1.82 -0.80 15.78
N GLU A 79 2.62 -0.56 16.82
CA GLU A 79 3.94 0.05 16.66
C GLU A 79 4.84 -0.81 15.77
N ARG A 80 4.96 -2.11 16.11
CA ARG A 80 5.78 -3.05 15.33
C ARG A 80 5.23 -3.25 13.92
N PHE A 81 3.91 -3.31 13.79
CA PHE A 81 3.24 -3.44 12.50
C PHE A 81 3.51 -2.23 11.59
N LYS A 82 3.46 -1.01 12.16
CA LYS A 82 3.74 0.23 11.43
C LYS A 82 5.21 0.38 11.08
N ASP A 83 6.11 -0.04 11.97
CA ASP A 83 7.55 -0.05 11.67
C ASP A 83 7.88 -0.99 10.51
N GLU A 84 7.31 -2.21 10.50
CA GLU A 84 7.47 -3.14 9.37
C GLU A 84 6.88 -2.56 8.07
N GLY A 85 5.67 -1.99 8.12
CA GLY A 85 5.05 -1.36 6.95
C GLY A 85 5.89 -0.20 6.39
N ARG A 86 6.52 0.60 7.25
CA ARG A 86 7.42 1.67 6.83
C ARG A 86 8.68 1.12 6.16
N MET A 87 9.27 0.05 6.70
CA MET A 87 10.42 -0.62 6.10
C MET A 87 10.06 -1.21 4.73
N LEU A 88 8.91 -1.87 4.62
CA LEU A 88 8.39 -2.41 3.36
C LEU A 88 8.18 -1.32 2.31
N ALA A 89 7.61 -0.18 2.70
CA ALA A 89 7.43 0.95 1.79
C ALA A 89 8.75 1.54 1.31
N PHE A 90 9.77 1.58 2.18
CA PHE A 90 11.11 2.00 1.81
C PHE A 90 11.79 1.03 0.83
N GLU A 91 11.75 -0.28 1.11
CA GLU A 91 12.31 -1.29 0.20
C GLU A 91 11.58 -1.32 -1.14
N LEU A 92 10.25 -1.16 -1.13
CA LEU A 92 9.47 -1.02 -2.35
C LEU A 92 9.91 0.21 -3.15
N ALA A 93 10.05 1.37 -2.51
CA ALA A 93 10.52 2.59 -3.16
C ALA A 93 11.92 2.43 -3.78
N ARG A 94 12.83 1.71 -3.11
CA ARG A 94 14.15 1.39 -3.66
C ARG A 94 14.07 0.47 -4.87
N PHE A 95 13.19 -0.54 -4.82
CA PHE A 95 13.04 -1.52 -5.87
C PHE A 95 12.43 -0.92 -7.15
N VAL A 96 11.35 -0.15 -7.01
CA VAL A 96 10.62 0.41 -8.15
C VAL A 96 11.27 1.67 -8.73
N GLY A 97 12.18 2.30 -7.98
CA GLY A 97 12.89 3.50 -8.42
C GLY A 97 11.94 4.65 -8.79
N ASP A 98 12.25 5.32 -9.90
CA ASP A 98 11.48 6.48 -10.38
C ASP A 98 10.21 6.09 -11.15
N GLU A 99 9.94 4.80 -11.37
CA GLU A 99 8.72 4.35 -12.07
C GLU A 99 7.47 4.66 -11.26
N TYR A 100 7.56 4.58 -9.92
CA TYR A 100 6.43 4.88 -9.04
C TYR A 100 6.83 5.81 -7.90
N GLN A 101 5.95 6.75 -7.60
CA GLN A 101 5.97 7.43 -6.31
C GLN A 101 5.31 6.54 -5.25
N VAL A 102 6.11 6.06 -4.30
CA VAL A 102 5.62 5.28 -3.15
C VAL A 102 5.21 6.20 -2.00
N GLU A 103 4.07 5.94 -1.39
CA GLU A 103 3.58 6.59 -0.17
C GLU A 103 3.33 5.59 0.96
N TYR A 104 3.58 6.03 2.20
CA TYR A 104 3.26 5.32 3.43
C TYR A 104 2.57 6.30 4.38
N ASP A 105 1.41 5.92 4.94
CA ASP A 105 0.61 6.80 5.83
C ASP A 105 0.31 8.18 5.21
N GLY A 106 -0.03 8.18 3.91
CA GLY A 106 -0.29 9.42 3.15
C GLY A 106 0.92 10.32 2.93
N ARG A 107 2.15 9.85 3.20
CA ARG A 107 3.39 10.62 3.01
C ARG A 107 4.27 9.94 1.98
N LYS A 108 4.85 10.74 1.07
CA LYS A 108 5.84 10.24 0.11
C LYS A 108 7.04 9.64 0.84
N VAL A 109 7.43 8.43 0.45
CA VAL A 109 8.66 7.80 0.89
C VAL A 109 9.82 8.41 0.11
N ILE A 110 10.85 8.88 0.82
CA ILE A 110 12.03 9.49 0.23
C ILE A 110 13.18 8.49 0.34
N VAL A 111 13.74 8.10 -0.80
CA VAL A 111 14.95 7.28 -0.88
C VAL A 111 16.11 8.22 -1.16
N PHE A 112 17.15 8.15 -0.32
CA PHE A 112 18.40 8.83 -0.57
C PHE A 112 19.39 7.85 -1.24
N PRO A 113 20.20 8.31 -2.20
CA PRO A 113 21.23 7.51 -2.84
C PRO A 113 22.33 7.06 -1.86
#